data_AF-A0A0R1U1F8-F1
#
_entry.id   AF-A0A0R1U1F8-F1
#
_cell.length_a   1.000
_cell.length_b   1.000
_cell.length_c   1.000
_cell.angle_alpha   90.00
_cell.angle_beta   90.00
_cell.angle_gamma   90.00
#
_symmetry.space_group_name_H-M   'P 1'
#
loop_
_entity.id
_entity.type
_entity.pdbx_description
1 polymer ?
#
loop_
_entity_poly.entity_id
_entity_poly.type
_entity_poly.pdbx_seq_one_letter_code
_entity_poly.pdbx_strand_id
1 'polypeptide(L)'
;MNYCQRCGRQIDEDKKRCPYCGVLQERDLDEEKKPCKKCARSIPVNANYCPYCGHDQAIFEYHETPLDTPDETKPKPEPEAEKIIAQDANDLKMLIDQIRAENEKFVKEREQLAKKAEREHTFGKNENQNPNLIVSTRLMLKDAFKTDKRMGRADFWWGFLGMNLIFVALMLLDSVIYDLWYRLAPKSAELGLSILVYVSFFAVFLVIFTGLVRRFRDAEIPLMYLILMLTGIGELICLLLAIKPQQVTNFDYSFTSLSQKRQNDKNKSDR
;
A
#
# COMPACT_ATOMS: atom_id res chain seq x y z
N MET A 1 -8.92 -41.32 -14.11
CA MET A 1 -9.21 -40.01 -13.49
C MET A 1 -9.73 -40.25 -12.10
N ASN A 2 -9.21 -39.54 -11.08
CA ASN A 2 -9.60 -39.74 -9.69
C ASN A 2 -10.32 -38.50 -9.12
N TYR A 3 -11.07 -38.70 -8.04
CA TYR A 3 -11.75 -37.65 -7.30
C TYR A 3 -11.21 -37.56 -5.87
N CYS A 4 -11.24 -36.37 -5.30
CA CYS A 4 -10.85 -36.14 -3.93
C CYS A 4 -11.89 -36.73 -2.96
N GLN A 5 -11.44 -37.56 -2.02
CA GLN A 5 -12.28 -38.24 -1.03
C GLN A 5 -13.06 -37.28 -0.09
N ARG A 6 -12.63 -36.01 0.01
CA ARG A 6 -13.24 -35.03 0.94
C ARG A 6 -14.05 -33.93 0.26
N CYS A 7 -13.58 -33.41 -0.87
CA CYS A 7 -14.25 -32.28 -1.55
C CYS A 7 -14.87 -32.64 -2.91
N GLY A 8 -14.72 -33.88 -3.37
CA GLY A 8 -15.36 -34.37 -4.61
C GLY A 8 -14.78 -33.81 -5.91
N ARG A 9 -13.78 -32.92 -5.87
CA ARG A 9 -13.13 -32.39 -7.08
C ARG A 9 -12.25 -33.43 -7.75
N GLN A 10 -12.22 -33.39 -9.08
CA GLN A 10 -11.34 -34.22 -9.88
C GLN A 10 -9.87 -33.86 -9.65
N ILE A 11 -9.03 -34.88 -9.52
CA ILE A 11 -7.59 -34.77 -9.27
C ILE A 11 -6.83 -35.78 -10.14
N ASP A 12 -5.56 -35.46 -10.42
CA ASP A 12 -4.67 -36.36 -11.14
C ASP A 12 -4.42 -37.65 -10.33
N GLU A 13 -4.19 -38.76 -11.03
CA GLU A 13 -4.08 -40.09 -10.40
C GLU A 13 -2.91 -40.19 -9.42
N ASP A 14 -1.78 -39.54 -9.76
CA ASP A 14 -0.53 -39.58 -8.98
C ASP A 14 -0.54 -38.62 -7.77
N LYS A 15 -1.54 -37.73 -7.67
CA LYS A 15 -1.58 -36.74 -6.59
C LYS A 15 -2.09 -37.37 -5.29
N LYS A 16 -1.16 -37.60 -4.36
CA LYS A 16 -1.44 -38.02 -2.97
C LYS A 16 -2.08 -36.92 -2.13
N ARG A 17 -1.92 -35.64 -2.48
CA ARG A 17 -2.53 -34.50 -1.77
C ARG A 17 -3.41 -33.71 -2.73
N CYS A 18 -4.64 -33.41 -2.31
CA CYS A 18 -5.58 -32.63 -3.12
C CYS A 18 -5.12 -31.16 -3.23
N PRO A 19 -4.99 -30.59 -4.44
CA PRO A 19 -4.58 -29.19 -4.62
C PRO A 19 -5.66 -28.19 -4.20
N TYR A 20 -6.91 -28.62 -4.06
CA TYR A 20 -8.03 -27.72 -3.77
C TYR A 20 -8.36 -27.62 -2.27
N CYS A 21 -8.33 -28.73 -1.54
CA CYS A 21 -8.65 -28.75 -0.10
C CYS A 21 -7.49 -29.21 0.79
N GLY A 22 -6.34 -29.55 0.21
CA GLY A 22 -5.12 -29.91 0.95
C GLY A 22 -5.12 -31.30 1.59
N VAL A 23 -6.21 -32.08 1.51
CA VAL A 23 -6.32 -33.39 2.17
C VAL A 23 -5.46 -34.46 1.48
N LEU A 24 -4.82 -35.32 2.28
CA LEU A 24 -4.12 -36.51 1.81
C LEU A 24 -5.16 -37.55 1.34
N GLN A 25 -4.87 -38.28 0.26
CA GLN A 25 -5.75 -39.31 -0.30
C GLN A 25 -5.31 -40.69 0.20
N GLU A 26 -6.22 -41.43 0.83
CA GLU A 26 -5.96 -42.71 1.52
C GLU A 26 -6.32 -43.91 0.62
N ARG A 27 -6.20 -43.77 -0.70
CA ARG A 27 -6.66 -44.80 -1.68
C ARG A 27 -5.91 -46.12 -1.55
N ASP A 28 -4.63 -46.03 -1.23
CA ASP A 28 -3.67 -47.15 -1.26
C ASP A 28 -3.29 -47.63 0.15
N LEU A 29 -3.97 -47.13 1.19
CA LEU A 29 -3.78 -47.60 2.55
C LEU A 29 -4.59 -48.89 2.79
N ASP A 30 -4.04 -49.78 3.63
CA ASP A 30 -4.67 -51.03 4.07
C ASP A 30 -5.72 -50.81 5.18
N GLU A 31 -6.39 -49.66 5.14
CA GLU A 31 -7.47 -49.33 6.06
C GLU A 31 -8.78 -50.04 5.68
N GLU A 32 -9.74 -50.04 6.60
CA GLU A 32 -11.07 -50.57 6.35
C GLU A 32 -11.74 -49.88 5.15
N LYS A 33 -12.31 -50.68 4.24
CA LYS A 33 -12.96 -50.22 3.01
C LYS A 33 -14.45 -50.57 3.02
N LYS A 34 -15.26 -49.63 2.54
CA LYS A 34 -16.70 -49.81 2.25
C LYS A 34 -16.95 -49.83 0.74
N PRO A 35 -18.00 -50.52 0.25
CA PRO A 35 -18.38 -50.40 -1.16
C PRO A 35 -19.01 -49.03 -1.45
N CYS A 36 -18.68 -48.44 -2.59
CA CYS A 36 -19.31 -47.21 -3.06
C CYS A 36 -20.78 -47.44 -3.43
N LYS A 37 -21.68 -46.56 -2.97
CA LYS A 37 -23.13 -46.64 -3.24
C LYS A 37 -23.52 -46.65 -4.73
N LYS A 38 -22.70 -46.06 -5.61
CA LYS A 38 -23.00 -45.90 -7.04
C LYS A 38 -22.25 -46.88 -7.94
N CYS A 39 -20.95 -47.05 -7.73
CA CYS A 39 -20.11 -47.87 -8.62
C CYS A 39 -19.63 -49.19 -7.99
N ALA A 40 -20.03 -49.47 -6.74
CA ALA A 40 -19.68 -50.68 -5.98
C ALA A 40 -18.17 -50.96 -5.77
N ARG A 41 -17.28 -50.07 -6.23
CA ARG A 41 -15.84 -50.17 -5.95
C ARG A 41 -15.57 -49.97 -4.46
N SER A 42 -14.57 -50.69 -3.95
CA SER A 42 -14.09 -50.58 -2.57
C SER A 42 -13.38 -49.25 -2.34
N ILE A 43 -13.86 -48.45 -1.40
CA ILE A 43 -13.37 -47.11 -1.06
C ILE A 43 -13.12 -47.00 0.44
N PRO A 44 -12.27 -46.08 0.93
CA PRO A 44 -12.05 -45.91 2.37
C PRO A 44 -13.34 -45.58 3.11
N VAL A 45 -13.52 -46.11 4.33
CA VAL A 45 -14.72 -45.90 5.14
C VAL A 45 -14.98 -44.41 5.41
N ASN A 46 -13.92 -43.64 5.62
CA ASN A 46 -13.99 -42.20 5.91
C ASN A 46 -14.13 -41.31 4.66
N ALA A 47 -14.25 -41.90 3.46
CA ALA A 47 -14.45 -41.12 2.25
C ALA A 47 -15.88 -40.54 2.20
N ASN A 48 -15.98 -39.21 2.13
CA ASN A 48 -17.22 -38.48 1.85
C ASN A 48 -17.61 -38.60 0.38
N TYR A 49 -16.64 -38.65 -0.53
CA TYR A 49 -16.86 -38.83 -1.97
C TYR A 49 -16.08 -40.05 -2.48
N CYS A 50 -16.68 -40.78 -3.41
CA CYS A 50 -16.01 -41.91 -4.04
C CYS A 50 -14.81 -41.44 -4.89
N PRO A 51 -13.57 -41.90 -4.63
CA PRO A 51 -12.39 -41.50 -5.39
C PRO A 51 -12.42 -41.93 -6.86
N TYR A 52 -13.28 -42.89 -7.24
CA TYR A 52 -13.33 -43.42 -8.61
C TYR A 52 -14.46 -42.83 -9.46
N CYS A 53 -15.61 -42.53 -8.86
CA CYS A 53 -16.78 -42.04 -9.60
C CYS A 53 -17.28 -40.67 -9.13
N GLY A 54 -16.69 -40.08 -8.09
CA GLY A 54 -17.03 -38.76 -7.56
C GLY A 54 -18.36 -38.69 -6.81
N HIS A 55 -19.08 -39.81 -6.66
CA HIS A 55 -20.40 -39.81 -6.01
C HIS A 55 -20.28 -39.60 -4.50
N ASP A 56 -21.17 -38.77 -3.94
CA ASP A 56 -21.30 -38.53 -2.51
C ASP A 56 -21.67 -39.83 -1.77
N GLN A 57 -21.02 -40.08 -0.64
CA GLN A 57 -21.15 -41.27 0.19
C GLN A 57 -21.75 -40.95 1.56
N ALA A 58 -21.95 -39.67 1.92
CA ALA A 58 -22.64 -39.29 3.15
C ALA A 58 -24.08 -39.82 3.13
N ILE A 59 -24.55 -40.36 4.26
CA ILE A 59 -25.98 -40.55 4.54
C ILE A 59 -26.32 -39.42 5.49
N PHE A 60 -27.16 -38.48 5.06
CA PHE A 60 -27.88 -37.66 6.02
C PHE A 60 -29.04 -38.52 6.52
N GLU A 61 -28.80 -39.28 7.58
CA GLU A 61 -29.91 -39.80 8.36
C GLU A 61 -30.47 -38.58 9.08
N TYR A 62 -31.48 -37.96 8.48
CA TYR A 62 -32.40 -37.18 9.27
C TYR A 62 -33.06 -38.18 10.21
N HIS A 63 -32.51 -38.33 11.40
CA HIS A 63 -33.37 -38.53 12.55
C HIS A 63 -34.19 -37.24 12.62
N GLU A 64 -35.27 -37.18 11.85
CA GLU A 64 -36.48 -36.60 12.39
C GLU A 64 -36.69 -37.39 13.67
N THR A 65 -36.23 -36.85 14.82
CA THR A 65 -36.99 -37.07 16.04
C THR A 65 -38.42 -36.85 15.61
N PRO A 66 -39.29 -37.87 15.66
CA PRO A 66 -40.69 -37.64 15.40
C PRO A 66 -41.05 -36.42 16.23
N LEU A 67 -41.55 -35.36 15.61
CA LEU A 67 -42.35 -34.42 16.37
C LEU A 67 -43.44 -35.31 16.94
N ASP A 68 -43.31 -35.65 18.21
CA ASP A 68 -44.42 -36.22 18.98
C ASP A 68 -45.61 -35.36 18.59
N THR A 69 -46.57 -35.97 17.88
CA THR A 69 -47.91 -35.44 17.75
C THR A 69 -48.28 -34.91 19.14
N PRO A 70 -48.77 -33.67 19.27
CA PRO A 70 -49.01 -33.09 20.58
C PRO A 70 -49.93 -34.02 21.35
N ASP A 71 -49.32 -34.80 22.25
CA ASP A 71 -50.05 -35.60 23.21
C ASP A 71 -50.74 -34.58 24.10
N GLU A 72 -52.07 -34.55 24.05
CA GLU A 72 -52.92 -33.63 24.80
C GLU A 72 -52.85 -33.85 26.33
N THR A 73 -51.85 -34.59 26.81
CA THR A 73 -51.61 -34.88 28.23
C THR A 73 -50.22 -34.48 28.74
N LYS A 74 -49.62 -33.40 28.23
CA LYS A 74 -48.54 -32.71 28.96
C LYS A 74 -49.13 -31.82 30.07
N PRO A 75 -48.71 -31.96 31.34
CA PRO A 75 -49.10 -30.99 32.36
C PRO A 75 -48.63 -29.60 31.94
N LYS A 76 -49.50 -28.60 32.09
CA LYS A 76 -49.13 -27.18 31.92
C LYS A 76 -47.83 -26.92 32.68
N PRO A 77 -46.82 -26.26 32.08
CA PRO A 77 -45.66 -25.85 32.84
C PRO A 77 -46.15 -25.01 34.03
N GLU A 78 -45.67 -25.34 35.23
CA GLU A 78 -46.01 -24.58 36.44
C GLU A 78 -45.69 -23.10 36.21
N PRO A 79 -46.51 -22.17 36.75
CA PRO A 79 -46.37 -20.73 36.53
C PRO A 79 -45.02 -20.16 37.00
N GLU A 80 -44.21 -20.95 37.71
CA GLU A 80 -42.83 -20.61 38.08
C GLU A 80 -41.83 -20.86 36.94
N ALA A 81 -42.00 -21.93 36.15
CA ALA A 81 -41.10 -22.23 35.03
C ALA A 81 -41.20 -21.21 33.89
N GLU A 82 -42.41 -20.72 33.57
CA GLU A 82 -42.59 -19.63 32.60
C GLU A 82 -41.96 -18.31 33.05
N LYS A 83 -41.99 -18.02 34.36
CA LYS A 83 -41.36 -16.81 34.93
C LYS A 83 -39.84 -16.88 34.85
N ILE A 84 -39.25 -18.04 35.11
CA ILE A 84 -37.80 -18.26 35.02
C ILE A 84 -37.33 -18.07 33.57
N ILE A 85 -38.02 -18.66 32.60
CA ILE A 85 -37.69 -18.51 31.17
C ILE A 85 -37.81 -17.04 30.72
N ALA A 86 -38.82 -16.32 31.21
CA ALA A 86 -39.00 -14.90 30.91
C ALA A 86 -37.92 -14.02 31.56
N GLN A 87 -37.44 -14.38 32.76
CA GLN A 87 -36.32 -13.72 33.43
C GLN A 87 -35.01 -13.96 32.68
N ASP A 88 -34.70 -15.20 32.31
CA ASP A 88 -33.49 -15.55 31.56
C ASP A 88 -33.43 -14.82 30.20
N ALA A 89 -34.57 -14.69 29.52
CA ALA A 89 -34.67 -13.94 28.26
C ALA A 89 -34.43 -12.43 28.44
N ASN A 90 -34.86 -11.87 29.57
CA ASN A 90 -34.62 -10.46 29.90
C ASN A 90 -33.17 -10.22 30.31
N ASP A 91 -32.58 -11.12 31.08
CA ASP A 91 -31.18 -11.04 31.51
C ASP A 91 -30.24 -11.17 30.30
N LEU A 92 -30.54 -12.09 29.37
CA LEU A 92 -29.81 -12.23 28.12
C LEU A 92 -29.91 -10.97 27.25
N LYS A 93 -31.09 -10.33 27.18
CA LYS A 93 -31.26 -9.05 26.47
C LYS A 93 -30.40 -7.95 27.08
N MET A 94 -30.41 -7.82 28.41
CA MET A 94 -29.57 -6.84 29.10
C MET A 94 -28.09 -7.06 28.83
N LEU A 95 -27.62 -8.32 28.83
CA LEU A 95 -26.23 -8.65 28.53
C LEU A 95 -25.85 -8.26 27.08
N ILE A 96 -26.73 -8.55 26.12
CA ILE A 96 -26.52 -8.20 24.70
C ILE A 96 -26.44 -6.68 24.51
N ASP A 97 -27.32 -5.92 25.16
CA ASP A 97 -27.32 -4.46 25.08
C ASP A 97 -26.06 -3.86 25.73
N GLN A 98 -25.58 -4.45 26.82
CA GLN A 98 -24.34 -4.05 27.48
C GLN A 98 -23.11 -4.30 26.59
N ILE A 99 -23.02 -5.48 25.96
CA ILE A 99 -21.94 -5.81 25.01
C ILE A 99 -21.99 -4.87 23.80
N ARG A 100 -23.18 -4.54 23.28
CA ARG A 100 -23.33 -3.58 22.17
C ARG A 100 -22.80 -2.21 22.57
N ALA A 101 -23.17 -1.70 23.74
CA ALA A 101 -22.73 -0.40 24.22
C ALA A 101 -21.21 -0.33 24.44
N GLU A 102 -20.59 -1.41 24.92
CA GLU A 102 -19.14 -1.51 25.09
C GLU A 102 -18.40 -1.56 23.74
N ASN A 103 -18.91 -2.35 22.80
CA ASN A 103 -18.36 -2.42 21.44
C ASN A 103 -18.44 -1.06 20.72
N GLU A 104 -19.54 -0.32 20.87
CA GLU A 104 -19.66 1.03 20.30
C GLU A 104 -18.63 2.00 20.88
N LYS A 105 -18.34 1.93 22.17
CA LYS A 105 -17.28 2.74 22.81
C LYS A 105 -15.91 2.37 22.25
N PHE A 106 -15.60 1.08 22.15
CA PHE A 106 -14.33 0.60 21.61
C PHE A 106 -14.13 0.99 20.15
N VAL A 107 -15.17 0.92 19.32
CA VAL A 107 -15.14 1.37 17.92
C VAL A 107 -14.87 2.88 17.86
N LYS A 108 -15.59 3.69 18.65
CA LYS A 108 -15.38 5.15 18.70
C LYS A 108 -13.96 5.51 19.16
N GLU A 109 -13.42 4.82 20.16
CA GLU A 109 -12.05 5.01 20.63
C GLU A 109 -11.03 4.67 19.53
N ARG A 110 -11.22 3.53 18.84
CA ARG A 110 -10.36 3.15 17.71
C ARG A 110 -10.46 4.13 16.55
N GLU A 111 -11.64 4.65 16.22
CA GLU A 111 -11.80 5.69 15.21
C GLU A 111 -11.10 7.00 15.61
N GLN A 112 -11.18 7.38 16.89
CA GLN A 112 -10.48 8.57 17.40
C GLN A 112 -8.96 8.38 17.37
N LEU A 113 -8.46 7.19 17.74
CA LEU A 113 -7.05 6.83 17.62
C LEU A 113 -6.60 6.82 16.17
N ALA A 114 -7.40 6.29 15.24
CA ALA A 114 -7.11 6.32 13.81
C ALA A 114 -7.06 7.75 13.28
N LYS A 115 -8.04 8.60 13.62
CA LYS A 115 -8.04 10.03 13.25
C LYS A 115 -6.89 10.80 13.90
N LYS A 116 -6.49 10.45 15.11
CA LYS A 116 -5.34 11.04 15.80
C LYS A 116 -4.03 10.61 15.14
N ALA A 117 -3.90 9.32 14.82
CA ALA A 117 -2.76 8.78 14.09
C ALA A 117 -2.65 9.39 12.69
N GLU A 118 -3.76 9.64 12.00
CA GLU A 118 -3.82 10.33 10.71
C GLU A 118 -3.38 11.80 10.82
N ARG A 119 -3.76 12.50 11.91
CA ARG A 119 -3.28 13.86 12.21
C ARG A 119 -1.80 13.89 12.61
N GLU A 120 -1.31 12.88 13.34
CA GLU A 120 0.11 12.74 13.70
C GLU A 120 0.97 12.30 12.49
N HIS A 121 0.41 11.52 11.56
CA HIS A 121 0.96 11.23 10.22
C HIS A 121 0.70 12.38 9.23
N THR A 122 0.78 13.62 9.70
CA THR A 122 0.95 14.76 8.79
C THR A 122 2.36 14.69 8.23
N PHE A 123 2.53 13.98 7.11
CA PHE A 123 3.73 14.11 6.28
C PHE A 123 3.97 15.61 6.08
N GLY A 124 5.16 16.09 6.48
CA GLY A 124 5.50 17.48 6.27
C GLY A 124 5.30 17.81 4.80
N LYS A 125 4.54 18.86 4.49
CA LYS A 125 4.26 19.28 3.10
C LYS A 125 5.55 19.59 2.30
N ASN A 126 6.66 19.75 2.99
CA ASN A 126 7.97 20.15 2.52
C ASN A 126 9.05 19.41 3.33
N GLU A 127 10.25 19.26 2.77
CA GLU A 127 11.38 18.65 3.50
C GLU A 127 11.83 19.56 4.65
N ASN A 128 11.70 20.86 4.44
CA ASN A 128 11.98 21.88 5.43
C ASN A 128 10.69 22.44 6.02
N GLN A 129 10.72 22.72 7.32
CA GLN A 129 9.58 23.36 8.00
C GLN A 129 9.34 24.78 7.47
N ASN A 130 10.43 25.52 7.19
CA ASN A 130 10.40 26.91 6.74
C ASN A 130 11.12 27.04 5.37
N PRO A 131 10.45 26.67 4.27
CA PRO A 131 11.02 26.77 2.93
C PRO A 131 11.24 28.24 2.58
N ASN A 132 12.48 28.57 2.20
CA ASN A 132 12.88 29.89 1.72
C ASN A 132 13.87 29.74 0.56
N LEU A 133 14.22 30.85 -0.10
CA LEU A 133 15.11 30.86 -1.26
C LEU A 133 16.41 30.07 -1.01
N ILE A 134 17.17 30.45 0.02
CA ILE A 134 18.51 29.89 0.27
C ILE A 134 18.45 28.40 0.64
N VAL A 135 17.58 28.04 1.59
CA VAL A 135 17.46 26.68 2.10
C VAL A 135 17.00 25.72 1.00
N SER A 136 16.04 26.15 0.18
CA SER A 136 15.48 25.32 -0.88
C SER A 136 16.42 25.18 -2.07
N THR A 137 17.12 26.24 -2.47
CA THR A 137 18.14 26.16 -3.54
C THR A 137 19.31 25.27 -3.11
N ARG A 138 19.76 25.39 -1.85
CA ARG A 138 20.78 24.49 -1.30
C ARG A 138 20.30 23.03 -1.32
N LEU A 139 19.05 22.77 -0.97
CA LEU A 139 18.46 21.43 -1.02
C LEU A 139 18.44 20.89 -2.47
N MET A 140 18.08 21.73 -3.43
CA MET A 140 18.00 21.37 -4.84
C MET A 140 19.37 20.96 -5.41
N LEU A 141 20.42 21.72 -5.07
CA LEU A 141 21.82 21.42 -5.41
C LEU A 141 22.35 20.18 -4.68
N LYS A 142 22.12 20.06 -3.37
CA LYS A 142 22.61 18.94 -2.55
C LYS A 142 22.13 17.59 -3.06
N ASP A 143 20.90 17.56 -3.55
CA ASP A 143 20.24 16.34 -4.02
C ASP A 143 20.06 16.36 -5.55
N ALA A 144 20.95 17.06 -6.28
CA ALA A 144 20.93 17.16 -7.73
C ALA A 144 21.01 15.80 -8.46
N PHE A 145 21.56 14.77 -7.82
CA PHE A 145 21.68 13.41 -8.38
C PHE A 145 20.78 12.37 -7.68
N LYS A 146 19.86 12.81 -6.81
CA LYS A 146 18.94 11.92 -6.10
C LYS A 146 17.53 12.05 -6.68
N THR A 147 17.03 10.97 -7.26
CA THR A 147 15.74 10.93 -7.97
C THR A 147 14.66 10.13 -7.23
N ASP A 148 15.06 9.43 -6.17
CA ASP A 148 14.23 8.57 -5.31
C ASP A 148 13.40 9.38 -4.30
N LYS A 149 13.85 10.60 -3.98
CA LYS A 149 13.19 11.51 -3.05
C LYS A 149 12.00 12.25 -3.66
N ARG A 150 11.12 12.74 -2.79
CA ARG A 150 10.03 13.67 -3.13
C ARG A 150 10.46 15.09 -2.77
N MET A 151 9.97 16.09 -3.50
CA MET A 151 10.22 17.50 -3.19
C MET A 151 8.89 18.23 -3.03
N GLY A 152 8.68 18.82 -1.85
CA GLY A 152 7.48 19.58 -1.54
C GLY A 152 7.33 20.82 -2.41
N ARG A 153 6.09 21.32 -2.52
CA ARG A 153 5.76 22.41 -3.45
C ARG A 153 6.56 23.69 -3.18
N ALA A 154 6.69 24.08 -1.91
CA ALA A 154 7.35 25.34 -1.58
C ALA A 154 8.88 25.22 -1.74
N ASP A 155 9.48 24.11 -1.31
CA ASP A 155 10.90 23.84 -1.55
C ASP A 155 11.20 23.83 -3.06
N PHE A 156 10.32 23.25 -3.89
CA PHE A 156 10.51 23.24 -5.34
C PHE A 156 10.52 24.65 -5.95
N TRP A 157 9.51 25.48 -5.67
CA TRP A 157 9.43 26.81 -6.29
C TRP A 157 10.52 27.77 -5.81
N TRP A 158 10.85 27.75 -4.51
CA TRP A 158 11.98 28.53 -4.00
C TRP A 158 13.31 28.02 -4.57
N GLY A 159 13.49 26.70 -4.67
CA GLY A 159 14.66 26.09 -5.28
C GLY A 159 14.81 26.49 -6.74
N PHE A 160 13.74 26.36 -7.53
CA PHE A 160 13.69 26.72 -8.94
C PHE A 160 14.01 28.20 -9.16
N LEU A 161 13.41 29.09 -8.36
CA LEU A 161 13.72 30.52 -8.41
C LEU A 161 15.21 30.78 -8.13
N GLY A 162 15.77 30.20 -7.07
CA GLY A 162 17.17 30.43 -6.76
C GLY A 162 18.14 29.79 -7.76
N MET A 163 17.76 28.68 -8.41
CA MET A 163 18.55 28.11 -9.51
C MET A 163 18.56 29.02 -10.74
N ASN A 164 17.43 29.68 -11.06
CA ASN A 164 17.38 30.68 -12.12
C ASN A 164 18.23 31.91 -11.77
N LEU A 165 18.24 32.35 -10.51
CA LEU A 165 19.12 33.44 -10.06
C LEU A 165 20.61 33.05 -10.16
N ILE A 166 20.97 31.82 -9.79
CA ILE A 166 22.32 31.29 -9.98
C ILE A 166 22.67 31.25 -11.47
N PHE A 167 21.75 30.83 -12.33
CA PHE A 167 21.97 30.81 -13.78
C PHE A 167 22.24 32.21 -14.34
N VAL A 168 21.47 33.23 -13.93
CA VAL A 168 21.74 34.62 -14.31
C VAL A 168 23.11 35.06 -13.80
N ALA A 169 23.47 34.74 -12.56
CA ALA A 169 24.79 35.08 -12.02
C ALA A 169 25.94 34.38 -12.77
N LEU A 170 25.76 33.11 -13.17
CA LEU A 170 26.71 32.38 -14.00
C LEU A 170 26.85 33.04 -15.37
N MET A 171 25.76 33.41 -16.03
CA MET A 171 25.82 34.09 -17.33
C MET A 171 26.57 35.43 -17.27
N LEU A 172 26.41 36.18 -16.18
CA LEU A 172 27.20 37.40 -15.96
C LEU A 172 28.69 37.10 -15.76
N LEU A 173 29.01 36.05 -15.01
CA LEU A 173 30.39 35.59 -14.80
C LEU A 173 31.03 35.10 -16.11
N ASP A 174 30.29 34.33 -16.90
CA ASP A 174 30.69 33.81 -18.21
C ASP A 174 31.01 34.97 -19.17
N SER A 175 30.22 36.06 -19.13
CA SER A 175 30.46 37.28 -19.89
C SER A 175 31.75 38.00 -19.49
N VAL A 176 32.07 38.08 -18.20
CA VAL A 176 33.34 38.68 -17.72
C VAL A 176 34.53 37.82 -18.12
N ILE A 177 34.41 36.50 -18.00
CA ILE A 177 35.45 35.55 -18.43
C ILE A 177 35.71 35.71 -19.93
N TYR A 178 34.65 35.83 -20.74
CA TYR A 178 34.77 36.03 -22.17
C TYR A 178 35.51 37.33 -22.52
N ASP A 179 35.16 38.47 -21.91
CA ASP A 179 35.86 39.73 -22.20
C ASP A 179 37.36 39.63 -21.88
N LEU A 180 37.71 39.02 -20.75
CA LEU A 180 39.11 38.81 -20.37
C LEU A 180 39.83 37.87 -21.36
N TRP A 181 39.19 36.76 -21.73
CA TRP A 181 39.75 35.79 -22.68
C TRP A 181 39.91 36.43 -24.06
N TYR A 182 38.92 37.17 -24.54
CA TYR A 182 38.95 37.83 -25.84
C TYR A 182 40.13 38.79 -25.97
N ARG A 183 40.46 39.52 -24.90
CA ARG A 183 41.63 40.41 -24.85
C ARG A 183 42.96 39.65 -24.95
N LEU A 184 43.03 38.42 -24.45
CA LEU A 184 44.26 37.61 -24.42
C LEU A 184 44.43 36.73 -25.66
N ALA A 185 43.34 36.14 -26.15
CA ALA A 185 43.33 35.15 -27.22
C ALA A 185 42.01 35.22 -28.03
N PRO A 186 41.83 36.23 -28.90
CA PRO A 186 40.56 36.48 -29.58
C PRO A 186 40.16 35.33 -30.52
N LYS A 187 41.13 34.63 -31.13
CA LYS A 187 40.85 33.51 -32.05
C LYS A 187 40.23 32.29 -31.38
N SER A 188 40.45 32.08 -30.08
CA SER A 188 39.92 30.94 -29.33
C SER A 188 38.78 31.31 -28.37
N ALA A 189 38.59 32.60 -28.07
CA ALA A 189 37.61 33.08 -27.12
C ALA A 189 36.16 32.73 -27.49
N GLU A 190 35.79 32.74 -28.77
CA GLU A 190 34.43 32.39 -29.22
C GLU A 190 34.09 30.91 -28.95
N LEU A 191 35.03 30.01 -29.28
CA LEU A 191 34.89 28.58 -29.02
C LEU A 191 34.89 28.32 -27.50
N GLY A 192 35.76 29.01 -26.76
CA GLY A 192 35.80 28.96 -25.30
C GLY A 192 34.47 29.36 -24.67
N LEU A 193 33.88 30.48 -25.08
CA LEU A 193 32.58 30.95 -24.58
C LEU A 193 31.46 29.95 -24.90
N SER A 194 31.44 29.42 -26.13
CA SER A 194 30.42 28.44 -26.54
C SER A 194 30.44 27.22 -25.62
N ILE A 195 31.62 26.65 -25.38
CA ILE A 195 31.79 25.51 -24.46
C ILE A 195 31.33 25.88 -23.05
N LEU A 196 31.74 27.05 -22.57
CA LEU A 196 31.47 27.49 -21.21
C LEU A 196 29.97 27.68 -20.97
N VAL A 197 29.26 28.32 -21.90
CA VAL A 197 27.80 28.47 -21.86
C VAL A 197 27.09 27.12 -21.88
N TYR A 198 27.52 26.17 -22.72
CA TYR A 198 26.93 24.83 -22.74
C TYR A 198 27.14 24.07 -21.43
N VAL A 199 28.32 24.18 -20.82
CA VAL A 199 28.62 23.57 -19.51
C VAL A 199 27.74 24.20 -18.42
N SER A 200 27.66 25.53 -18.36
CA SER A 200 26.81 26.26 -17.42
C SER A 200 25.34 25.87 -17.57
N PHE A 201 24.83 25.84 -18.80
CA PHE A 201 23.46 25.44 -19.11
C PHE A 201 23.18 24.00 -18.70
N PHE A 202 24.04 23.05 -19.09
CA PHE A 202 23.86 21.64 -18.77
C PHE A 202 23.89 21.39 -17.26
N ALA A 203 24.79 22.05 -16.53
CA ALA A 203 24.86 21.94 -15.08
C ALA A 203 23.57 22.39 -14.39
N VAL A 204 23.01 23.55 -14.78
CA VAL A 204 21.74 24.04 -14.23
C VAL A 204 20.56 23.18 -14.67
N PHE A 205 20.53 22.78 -15.94
CA PHE A 205 19.50 21.91 -16.50
C PHE A 205 19.40 20.60 -15.73
N LEU A 206 20.53 19.94 -15.43
CA LEU A 206 20.53 18.70 -14.65
C LEU A 206 19.87 18.88 -13.28
N VAL A 207 20.19 19.96 -12.57
CA VAL A 207 19.63 20.24 -11.23
C VAL A 207 18.13 20.53 -11.30
N ILE A 208 17.68 21.28 -12.31
CA ILE A 208 16.26 21.56 -12.55
C ILE A 208 15.51 20.29 -12.94
N PHE A 209 16.06 19.50 -13.86
CA PHE A 209 15.48 18.26 -14.33
C PHE A 209 15.28 17.26 -13.18
N THR A 210 16.30 17.04 -12.35
CA THR A 210 16.14 16.17 -11.18
C THR A 210 15.23 16.75 -10.10
N GLY A 211 15.15 18.08 -9.98
CA GLY A 211 14.12 18.76 -9.19
C GLY A 211 12.71 18.44 -9.68
N LEU A 212 12.47 18.52 -10.99
CA LEU A 212 11.19 18.19 -11.62
C LEU A 212 10.82 16.72 -11.46
N VAL A 213 11.77 15.79 -11.60
CA VAL A 213 11.56 14.35 -11.31
C VAL A 213 11.05 14.15 -9.89
N ARG A 214 11.72 14.75 -8.90
CA ARG A 214 11.31 14.67 -7.48
C ARG A 214 9.96 15.31 -7.23
N ARG A 215 9.66 16.41 -7.92
CA ARG A 215 8.39 17.12 -7.81
C ARG A 215 7.23 16.36 -8.44
N PHE A 216 7.45 15.74 -9.60
CA PHE A 216 6.44 14.92 -10.29
C PHE A 216 6.13 13.67 -9.48
N ARG A 217 7.15 13.04 -8.89
CA ARG A 217 6.96 11.93 -7.93
C ARG A 217 6.12 12.36 -6.72
N ASP A 218 6.35 13.57 -6.18
CA ASP A 218 5.57 14.10 -5.06
C ASP A 218 4.10 14.44 -5.41
N ALA A 219 3.85 14.87 -6.64
CA ALA A 219 2.51 15.16 -7.15
C ALA A 219 1.85 13.94 -7.83
N GLU A 220 2.48 12.77 -7.77
CA GLU A 220 2.06 11.51 -8.42
C GLU A 220 1.75 11.69 -9.92
N ILE A 221 2.54 12.53 -10.58
CA ILE A 221 2.49 12.78 -12.02
C ILE A 221 3.40 11.76 -12.71
N PRO A 222 2.93 11.03 -13.74
CA PRO A 222 3.77 10.12 -14.50
C PRO A 222 5.03 10.80 -15.04
N LEU A 223 6.20 10.22 -14.76
CA LEU A 223 7.49 10.77 -15.17
C LEU A 223 7.63 10.89 -16.70
N MET A 224 6.84 10.14 -17.47
CA MET A 224 6.80 10.23 -18.93
C MET A 224 6.48 11.64 -19.44
N TYR A 225 5.73 12.45 -18.68
CA TYR A 225 5.44 13.84 -19.06
C TYR A 225 6.69 14.73 -19.10
N LEU A 226 7.80 14.33 -18.46
CA LEU A 226 9.07 15.06 -18.55
C LEU A 226 9.68 15.05 -19.95
N ILE A 227 9.26 14.12 -20.84
CA ILE A 227 9.69 14.14 -22.25
C ILE A 227 9.30 15.45 -22.95
N LEU A 228 8.25 16.12 -22.46
CA LEU A 228 7.80 17.41 -22.99
C LEU A 228 8.89 18.48 -22.85
N MET A 229 9.82 18.37 -21.88
CA MET A 229 10.96 19.30 -21.75
C MET A 229 11.84 19.37 -22.99
N LEU A 230 11.80 18.37 -23.88
CA LEU A 230 12.53 18.38 -25.16
C LEU A 230 11.86 19.27 -26.22
N THR A 231 10.66 19.77 -25.95
CA THR A 231 9.91 20.65 -26.84
C THR A 231 10.02 22.10 -26.38
N GLY A 232 9.95 23.07 -27.31
CA GLY A 232 10.13 24.49 -26.97
C GLY A 232 9.13 25.06 -25.96
N ILE A 233 7.92 24.49 -25.85
CA ILE A 233 6.89 24.92 -24.89
C ILE A 233 6.82 23.98 -23.67
N GLY A 234 7.38 22.77 -23.76
CA GLY A 234 7.09 21.75 -22.77
C GLY A 234 7.73 21.97 -21.41
N GLU A 235 8.77 22.81 -21.30
CA GLU A 235 9.23 23.31 -19.99
C GLU A 235 8.10 24.04 -19.24
N LEU A 236 7.38 24.95 -19.92
CA LEU A 236 6.24 25.67 -19.34
C LEU A 236 5.12 24.69 -18.93
N ILE A 237 4.85 23.68 -19.75
CA ILE A 237 3.85 22.64 -19.42
C ILE A 237 4.28 21.88 -18.17
N CYS A 238 5.55 21.47 -18.08
CA CYS A 238 6.07 20.78 -16.89
C CYS A 238 5.98 21.65 -15.63
N LEU A 239 6.26 22.95 -15.74
CA LEU A 239 6.12 23.91 -14.65
C LEU A 239 4.66 24.10 -14.21
N LEU A 240 3.72 24.14 -15.16
CA LEU A 240 2.28 24.19 -14.85
C LEU A 240 1.83 22.93 -14.12
N LEU A 241 2.26 21.75 -14.59
CA LEU A 241 2.00 20.48 -13.92
C LEU A 241 2.59 20.44 -12.50
N ALA A 242 3.76 21.05 -12.27
CA ALA A 242 4.42 21.12 -10.97
C ALA A 242 3.64 21.93 -9.90
N ILE A 243 2.63 22.72 -10.29
CA ILE A 243 1.75 23.46 -9.37
C ILE A 243 0.81 22.51 -8.60
N LYS A 244 0.45 21.36 -9.20
CA LYS A 244 -0.49 20.38 -8.66
C LYS A 244 -0.20 20.07 -7.18
N PRO A 245 -1.18 20.01 -6.27
CA PRO A 245 -0.90 19.73 -4.86
C PRO A 245 -0.18 18.39 -4.67
N GLN A 246 0.57 18.28 -3.58
CA GLN A 246 1.21 17.04 -3.17
C GLN A 246 0.15 15.94 -2.96
N GLN A 247 0.44 14.73 -3.44
CA GLN A 247 -0.41 13.56 -3.26
C GLN A 247 0.37 12.47 -2.50
N VAL A 248 -0.32 11.84 -1.55
CA VAL A 248 0.25 10.86 -0.59
C VAL A 248 -0.47 9.51 -0.72
N THR A 249 -1.01 9.21 -1.90
CA THR A 249 -1.82 8.00 -2.07
C THR A 249 -0.94 6.76 -2.23
N ASN A 250 0.27 6.94 -2.74
CA ASN A 250 1.26 5.89 -2.89
C ASN A 250 2.25 5.91 -1.71
N PHE A 251 2.27 4.81 -0.93
CA PHE A 251 3.02 4.66 0.32
C PHE A 251 4.52 4.34 0.17
N ASP A 252 5.10 4.47 -1.04
CA ASP A 252 6.56 4.35 -1.31
C ASP A 252 7.40 5.49 -0.66
N TYR A 253 7.05 5.90 0.56
CA TYR A 253 7.55 7.09 1.24
C TYR A 253 8.95 6.92 1.81
N SER A 254 9.85 7.85 1.46
CA SER A 254 11.21 7.96 2.01
C SER A 254 11.37 9.08 3.06
N PHE A 255 10.30 9.83 3.37
CA PHE A 255 10.33 10.72 4.52
C PHE A 255 10.23 9.88 5.80
N THR A 256 11.39 9.57 6.38
CA THR A 256 11.47 9.13 7.76
C THR A 256 10.69 10.14 8.59
N SER A 257 9.64 9.68 9.27
CA SER A 257 8.81 10.57 10.08
C SER A 257 9.70 11.32 11.07
N LEU A 258 9.36 12.57 11.39
CA LEU A 258 10.13 13.37 12.36
C LEU A 258 10.26 12.65 13.71
N SER A 259 9.37 11.69 14.02
CA SER A 259 9.49 10.80 15.17
C SER A 259 10.60 9.78 15.00
N GLN A 260 10.73 9.15 13.83
CA GLN A 260 11.81 8.21 13.51
C GLN A 260 13.18 8.90 13.49
N LYS A 261 13.27 10.13 12.96
CA LYS A 261 14.50 10.92 12.99
C LYS A 261 14.88 11.33 14.41
N ARG A 262 13.92 11.80 15.22
CA ARG A 262 14.14 12.10 16.65
C ARG A 262 14.53 10.85 17.47
N GLN A 263 13.95 9.69 17.18
CA GLN A 263 14.34 8.43 17.81
C GLN A 263 15.76 8.02 17.42
N ASN A 264 16.12 8.14 16.15
CA ASN A 264 17.47 7.83 15.68
C ASN A 264 18.51 8.81 16.26
N ASP A 265 18.20 10.09 16.36
CA ASP A 265 19.10 11.09 16.95
C ASP A 265 19.27 10.88 18.46
N LYS A 266 18.21 10.49 19.20
CA LYS A 266 18.31 10.06 20.61
C LYS A 266 19.15 8.79 20.77
N ASN A 267 18.91 7.77 19.96
CA ASN A 267 19.69 6.53 19.99
C ASN A 267 21.17 6.74 19.62
N LYS A 268 21.51 7.88 19.00
CA LYS A 268 22.87 8.26 18.62
C LYS A 268 23.58 9.12 19.66
N SER A 269 22.85 9.79 20.56
CA SER A 269 23.43 10.48 21.72
C SER A 269 23.75 9.53 22.88
N ASP A 270 23.14 8.35 22.88
CA ASP A 270 23.28 7.35 23.94
C ASP A 270 24.36 6.28 23.63
N ARG A 271 25.20 6.51 22.61
CA ARG A 271 26.40 5.71 22.26
C ARG A 271 27.64 6.59 22.28
#